data_AF-A0A147IIX1-F1
#
_entry.id   AF-A0A147IIX1-F1
#
_cell.length_a   1.000
_cell.length_b   1.000
_cell.length_c   1.000
_cell.angle_alpha   90.00
_cell.angle_beta   90.00
_cell.angle_gamma   90.00
#
_symmetry.space_group_name_H-M   'P 1'
#
loop_
_entity.id
_entity.type
_entity.pdbx_description
1 polymer ?
#
loop_
_entity_poly.entity_id
_entity_poly.type
_entity_poly.pdbx_seq_one_letter_code
_entity_poly.pdbx_strand_id
1 'polypeptide(L)' 'MLEETPIQGGGIDGETAETAVRLAGVVKWFDVTRGFGFVVADDPIYGDVLVHFSVLQAHGRRSLPEGARVELL' A
#
# COMPACT_ATOMS: atom_id res chain seq x y z
N MET A 1 -45.79 -16.02 20.32
CA MET A 1 -45.56 -14.74 19.61
C MET A 1 -44.06 -14.66 19.41
N LEU A 2 -43.59 -15.07 18.23
CA LEU A 2 -42.19 -15.11 17.86
C LEU A 2 -41.90 -13.76 17.20
N GLU A 3 -41.06 -12.93 17.81
CA GLU A 3 -40.60 -11.69 17.17
C GLU A 3 -39.16 -11.93 16.70
N GLU A 4 -39.04 -12.13 15.39
CA GLU A 4 -37.79 -12.25 14.66
C GLU A 4 -37.12 -10.88 14.67
N THR A 5 -35.93 -10.77 15.24
CA THR A 5 -35.10 -9.57 15.06
C THR A 5 -34.10 -9.80 13.92
N PRO A 6 -33.98 -8.85 12.98
CA PRO A 6 -33.14 -9.00 11.81
C PRO A 6 -31.67 -9.02 12.19
N ILE A 7 -30.94 -9.99 11.65
CA ILE A 7 -29.48 -10.05 11.68
C ILE A 7 -28.91 -8.74 11.10
N GLN A 8 -28.38 -7.89 11.98
CA GLN A 8 -27.67 -6.67 11.61
C GLN A 8 -26.46 -7.08 10.76
N GLY A 9 -26.53 -6.75 9.47
CA GLY A 9 -25.42 -6.93 8.55
C GLY A 9 -24.19 -6.23 9.10
N GLY A 10 -23.16 -7.02 9.38
CA GLY A 10 -21.83 -6.53 9.71
C GLY A 10 -21.25 -5.82 8.50
N GLY A 11 -21.45 -4.52 8.44
CA GLY A 11 -20.61 -3.63 7.67
C GLY A 11 -19.21 -3.73 8.26
N ILE A 12 -18.32 -4.43 7.56
CA ILE A 12 -16.89 -4.18 7.68
C ILE A 12 -16.62 -2.86 6.96
N ASP A 13 -17.05 -1.76 7.57
CA ASP A 13 -16.58 -0.43 7.19
C ASP A 13 -15.08 -0.45 7.41
N GLY A 14 -14.36 -0.58 6.28
CA GLY A 14 -12.92 -0.73 6.21
C GLY A 14 -12.23 0.51 6.77
N GLU A 15 -12.11 0.57 8.09
CA GLU A 15 -11.18 1.41 8.82
C GLU A 15 -9.76 0.85 8.63
N THR A 16 -9.28 0.88 7.39
CA THR A 16 -7.88 0.59 7.05
C THR A 16 -7.16 1.93 6.83
N ALA A 17 -7.21 2.79 7.84
CA ALA A 17 -6.61 4.11 7.77
C ALA A 17 -6.01 4.52 9.12
N GLU A 18 -5.18 3.67 9.74
CA GLU A 18 -4.40 4.16 10.88
C GLU A 18 -3.06 3.43 11.05
N THR A 19 -2.15 3.68 10.11
CA THR A 19 -0.70 3.83 10.32
C THR A 19 -0.10 4.17 8.96
N ALA A 20 -0.36 5.40 8.51
CA ALA A 20 0.28 6.01 7.37
C ALA A 20 1.75 6.29 7.73
N VAL A 21 2.63 5.31 7.50
CA VAL A 21 4.08 5.49 7.72
C VAL A 21 4.64 6.25 6.53
N ARG A 22 5.02 7.50 6.77
CA ARG A 22 5.72 8.29 5.76
C ARG A 22 7.11 7.71 5.55
N LEU A 23 7.35 7.17 4.36
CA LEU A 23 8.62 6.58 4.00
C LEU A 23 9.14 7.19 2.70
N ALA A 24 10.27 7.87 2.79
CA ALA A 24 11.01 8.35 1.63
C ALA A 24 12.09 7.35 1.26
N GLY A 25 12.25 7.09 -0.04
CA GLY A 25 13.25 6.15 -0.54
C GLY A 25 13.51 6.26 -2.04
N VAL A 26 14.41 5.43 -2.53
CA VAL A 26 14.79 5.32 -3.94
C VAL A 26 14.38 3.96 -4.47
N VAL A 27 13.69 3.93 -5.60
CA VAL A 27 13.28 2.68 -6.25
C VAL A 27 14.53 1.92 -6.69
N LYS A 28 14.74 0.72 -6.12
CA LYS A 28 15.81 -0.17 -6.55
C LYS A 28 15.48 -0.78 -7.91
N TRP A 29 14.26 -1.30 -8.02
CA TRP A 29 13.70 -1.88 -9.23
C TRP A 29 12.19 -2.07 -9.04
N PHE A 30 11.44 -2.06 -10.14
CA PHE A 30 10.02 -2.36 -10.13
C PHE A 30 9.66 -3.18 -11.35
N ASP A 31 9.01 -4.32 -11.13
CA ASP A 31 8.58 -5.20 -12.20
C ASP A 31 7.08 -5.03 -12.42
N VAL A 32 6.72 -4.33 -13.49
CA VAL A 32 5.32 -4.04 -13.85
C VAL A 32 4.57 -5.31 -14.23
N THR A 33 5.26 -6.29 -14.82
CA THR A 33 4.66 -7.57 -15.23
C THR A 33 4.30 -8.42 -14.02
N ARG A 34 5.17 -8.42 -13.01
CA ARG A 34 4.92 -9.11 -11.74
C ARG A 34 4.04 -8.31 -10.78
N GLY A 35 3.97 -7.00 -10.93
CA GLY A 35 3.17 -6.11 -10.09
C GLY A 35 3.78 -5.82 -8.71
N PHE A 36 5.08 -5.97 -8.55
CA PHE A 36 5.78 -5.61 -7.31
C PHE A 36 7.20 -5.10 -7.59
N GLY A 37 7.75 -4.40 -6.62
CA GLY A 37 9.11 -3.90 -6.67
C GLY A 37 9.69 -3.65 -5.29
N PHE A 38 10.91 -3.13 -5.29
CA PHE A 38 11.63 -2.79 -4.08
C PHE A 38 12.09 -1.33 -4.11
N VAL A 39 11.96 -0.70 -2.96
CA VAL A 39 12.39 0.67 -2.69
C VAL A 39 13.36 0.62 -1.53
N VAL A 40 14.52 1.23 -1.68
CA VAL A 40 15.47 1.40 -0.58
C VAL A 40 15.05 2.64 0.19
N ALA A 41 14.66 2.49 1.44
CA ALA A 41 14.35 3.63 2.31
C ALA A 41 15.61 4.46 2.56
N ASP A 42 15.44 5.78 2.65
CA ASP A 42 16.51 6.71 3.05
C ASP A 42 16.92 6.44 4.52
N ASP A 43 15.94 6.07 5.34
CA ASP A 43 16.13 5.74 6.74
C ASP A 43 16.48 4.25 6.91
N PRO A 44 17.66 3.93 7.47
CA PRO A 44 18.15 2.55 7.57
C PRO A 44 17.34 1.69 8.53
N ILE A 45 16.46 2.28 9.35
CA ILE A 45 15.55 1.53 10.23
C ILE A 45 14.59 0.67 9.40
N TYR A 46 14.18 1.14 8.22
CA TYR A 46 13.25 0.42 7.35
C TYR A 46 13.94 -0.49 6.34
N GLY A 47 15.13 -0.12 5.85
CA GLY A 47 15.89 -0.92 4.88
C GLY A 47 15.21 -1.05 3.51
N ASP A 48 15.19 -2.26 2.96
CA ASP A 48 14.53 -2.56 1.68
C ASP A 48 13.01 -2.76 1.87
N VAL A 49 12.22 -1.86 1.29
CA VAL A 49 10.76 -1.84 1.37
C VAL A 49 10.16 -2.49 0.13
N LEU A 50 9.33 -3.51 0.34
CA LEU A 50 8.54 -4.11 -0.73
C LEU A 50 7.35 -3.19 -1.07
N VAL A 51 7.22 -2.83 -2.35
CA VAL A 51 6.07 -2.06 -2.85
C VAL A 51 5.23 -2.92 -3.79
N HIS A 52 3.92 -2.94 -3.57
CA HIS A 52 2.97 -3.70 -4.40
C HIS A 52 2.22 -2.78 -5.37
N PHE A 53 1.78 -3.31 -6.50
CA PHE A 53 1.03 -2.56 -7.52
C PHE A 53 -0.28 -1.97 -7.00
N SER A 54 -0.88 -2.58 -5.97
CA SER A 54 -2.07 -2.06 -5.29
C SER A 54 -1.88 -0.61 -4.82
N VAL A 55 -0.68 -0.27 -4.36
CA VAL A 55 -0.36 1.08 -3.87
C VAL A 55 -0.23 2.06 -5.04
N LEU A 56 0.33 1.62 -6.17
CA LEU A 56 0.41 2.44 -7.38
C LEU A 56 -0.96 2.70 -8.00
N GLN A 57 -1.85 1.69 -7.99
CA GLN A 57 -3.21 1.80 -8.52
C GLN A 57 -4.03 2.85 -7.78
N ALA A 58 -3.89 2.93 -6.46
CA ALA A 58 -4.53 3.98 -5.65
C ALA A 58 -4.12 5.39 -6.09
N HIS A 59 -2.90 5.55 -6.62
CA HIS A 59 -2.38 6.82 -7.13
C HIS A 59 -2.50 6.99 -8.66
N GLY A 60 -3.19 6.08 -9.36
CA GLY A 60 -3.33 6.11 -10.83
C GLY A 60 -2.01 5.91 -11.59
N ARG A 61 -0.97 5.42 -10.91
CA ARG A 61 0.34 5.10 -11.51
C ARG A 61 0.40 3.63 -11.89
N ARG A 62 1.20 3.32 -12.91
CA ARG A 62 1.30 1.97 -13.50
C ARG A 62 2.68 1.35 -13.30
N SER A 63 3.69 2.17 -13.02
CA SER A 63 5.08 1.76 -12.90
C SER A 63 5.84 2.75 -12.03
N LEU A 64 6.92 2.26 -11.40
CA LEU A 64 7.92 3.07 -10.71
C LEU A 64 9.22 3.01 -11.53
N PRO A 65 9.79 4.14 -11.98
CA PRO A 65 11.09 4.14 -12.64
C PRO A 65 12.18 3.72 -11.65
N GLU A 66 13.15 2.90 -12.09
CA GLU A 66 14.33 2.63 -11.25
C GLU A 66 15.10 3.94 -10.96
N GLY A 67 15.66 4.04 -9.76
CA GLY A 67 16.37 5.25 -9.32
C GLY A 67 15.47 6.45 -9.03
N ALA A 68 14.15 6.35 -9.24
CA ALA A 68 13.24 7.43 -8.89
C ALA A 68 13.15 7.58 -7.36
N ARG A 69 13.07 8.83 -6.89
CA ARG A 69 12.76 9.12 -5.50
C ARG A 69 11.24 9.00 -5.31
N VAL A 70 10.84 8.26 -4.29
CA VAL A 70 9.42 8.03 -3.95
C VAL A 70 9.19 8.36 -2.49
N GLU A 71 8.00 8.86 -2.20
CA GLU A 71 7.51 9.10 -0.85
C GLU A 71 6.19 8.34 -0.72
N LEU A 72 6.20 7.33 0.16
CA LEU A 72 5.04 6.52 0.54
C LEU A 72 4.40 7.22 1.74
N LEU A 73 3.08 7.38 1.73
CA LEU A 73 2.29 8.05 2.77
C LEU A 73 1.18 7.12 3.22
#